data_AF-D8RZU6-F1
#
_entry.id   AF-D8RZU6-F1
#
_cell.length_a   1.000
_cell.length_b   1.000
_cell.length_c   1.000
_cell.angle_alpha   90.00
_cell.angle_beta   90.00
_cell.angle_gamma   90.00
#
_symmetry.space_group_name_H-M   'P 1'
#
loop_
_entity.id
_entity.type
_entity.pdbx_description
1 polymer ?
#
loop_
_entity_poly.entity_id
_entity_poly.type
_entity_poly.pdbx_seq_one_letter_code
_entity_poly.pdbx_strand_id
1 'polypeptide(L)'
;GGAAASSACDPSSWINPGDVRHLYRIGRGQFGDVFLASARFQSQERQVAVKMLPLVGSEMIETVLRRFDAALFACQGLKGVSVPLGVSMKNGKVCILSPLYEGSVGGRLAHLPDNRLSPSEALKYATDIAKGVLELHSRGVLSLNLKPCNFLLDPSNDAFVGDHALPLLFSGCKSFLDFKFYIGTPNYMAPEQWSVETRGPLAFETDSWGYACSIVEMVTGKRPWEDKTPQEIYNLVVLKGDRPSVPSELPAAIQRVLEDCFEYDYRNRPDFRQILATLTSKQTKIGLVIEEDDSHVRVRLPRQQIQSYSRESRKLCLWKNPLQAGDHVTVKKSARRGCWRYTPHNAEGVVVEVDREEIVVRVKFCSSQDLWEGSPDELELVSFGITVGDWVHRFTNEDHHYSGSRPSCVGIVHSIQRDGELQVAFVGCDMLWTGVPTRLAKIQPLRVGQMVRLSCCARGSPRFEWPCKERSGRITRIMPNGCLVLSSSSWKSKERWFGDPAQVELIERKKYRRTGNDLLSSLHWGLMNPMVFALGVLAGVLLG
;
A
#
# COMPACT_ATOMS: atom_id res chain seq x y z
N GLY A 1 50.36 19.90 13.20
CA GLY A 1 49.37 19.45 14.19
C GLY A 1 48.01 19.93 13.74
N GLY A 2 47.05 19.03 13.62
CA GLY A 2 45.71 19.34 13.11
C GLY A 2 45.06 18.10 12.50
N ALA A 3 44.97 17.02 13.27
CA ALA A 3 44.20 15.85 12.91
C ALA A 3 42.70 16.22 13.00
N ALA A 4 42.03 16.30 11.85
CA ALA A 4 40.57 16.28 11.81
C ALA A 4 40.14 14.82 11.94
N ALA A 5 39.54 14.51 13.08
CA ALA A 5 39.06 13.19 13.44
C ALA A 5 38.01 12.71 12.42
N SER A 6 38.38 11.70 11.63
CA SER A 6 37.42 10.86 10.92
C SER A 6 36.61 10.12 11.99
N SER A 7 35.35 10.51 12.18
CA SER A 7 34.42 9.79 13.04
C SER A 7 34.23 8.38 12.50
N ALA A 8 34.68 7.40 13.28
CA ALA A 8 34.45 5.99 13.06
C ALA A 8 32.94 5.70 13.12
N CYS A 9 32.38 5.24 12.00
CA CYS A 9 31.17 4.44 11.96
C CYS A 9 31.53 3.05 11.39
N ASP A 10 30.98 2.03 12.06
CA ASP A 10 31.22 0.58 11.98
C ASP A 10 30.84 -0.08 10.63
N PRO A 11 31.08 -1.39 10.42
CA PRO A 11 31.72 -1.95 9.23
C PRO A 11 30.98 -1.56 7.94
N SER A 12 31.66 -0.83 7.07
CA SER A 12 31.07 -0.31 5.85
C SER A 12 30.42 -1.42 5.01
N SER A 13 29.14 -1.28 4.68
CA SER A 13 28.47 -2.02 3.60
C SER A 13 29.23 -1.92 2.27
N TRP A 14 30.16 -0.98 2.18
CA TRP A 14 31.08 -0.75 1.10
C TRP A 14 32.06 -1.92 0.89
N ILE A 15 32.09 -2.41 -0.34
CA ILE A 15 33.00 -3.43 -0.84
C ILE A 15 33.93 -2.75 -1.84
N ASN A 16 35.24 -2.90 -1.62
CA ASN A 16 36.24 -2.28 -2.47
C ASN A 16 36.06 -2.76 -3.93
N PRO A 17 35.95 -1.86 -4.93
CA PRO A 17 35.85 -2.23 -6.33
C PRO A 17 36.95 -3.18 -6.83
N GLY A 18 38.16 -3.08 -6.27
CA GLY A 18 39.27 -3.98 -6.59
C GLY A 18 39.06 -5.43 -6.16
N ASP A 19 38.17 -5.67 -5.19
CA ASP A 19 37.81 -7.01 -4.71
C ASP A 19 36.68 -7.65 -5.52
N VAL A 20 36.13 -6.95 -6.53
CA VAL A 20 34.96 -7.41 -7.31
C VAL A 20 35.33 -7.55 -8.79
N ARG A 21 35.47 -8.79 -9.25
CA ARG A 21 35.72 -9.14 -10.65
C ARG A 21 34.43 -9.59 -11.33
N HIS A 22 33.84 -8.70 -12.14
CA HIS A 22 32.68 -9.04 -12.97
C HIS A 22 33.09 -10.04 -14.05
N LEU A 23 32.29 -11.09 -14.23
CA LEU A 23 32.50 -12.14 -15.23
C LEU A 23 31.61 -11.84 -16.44
N TYR A 24 30.41 -12.42 -16.50
CA TYR A 24 29.46 -12.24 -17.61
C TYR A 24 28.08 -11.84 -17.11
N ARG A 25 27.28 -11.25 -18.00
CA ARG A 25 25.93 -10.78 -17.69
C ARG A 25 24.97 -11.98 -17.61
N ILE A 26 24.20 -12.05 -16.54
CA ILE A 26 23.20 -13.10 -16.28
C ILE A 26 21.75 -12.57 -16.33
N GLY A 27 21.56 -11.25 -16.32
CA GLY A 27 20.22 -10.66 -16.41
C GLY A 27 20.22 -9.21 -16.85
N ARG A 28 19.07 -8.77 -17.37
CA ARG A 28 18.80 -7.37 -17.74
C ARG A 28 17.41 -6.97 -17.24
N GLY A 29 17.31 -5.84 -16.58
CA GLY A 29 16.05 -5.34 -16.05
C GLY A 29 15.97 -3.81 -16.02
N GLN A 30 14.81 -3.31 -15.61
CA GLN A 30 14.53 -1.87 -15.46
C GLN A 30 15.53 -1.17 -14.53
N PHE A 31 15.95 -1.87 -13.47
CA PHE A 31 16.86 -1.36 -12.44
C PHE A 31 18.33 -1.68 -12.77
N GLY A 32 18.65 -2.01 -14.02
CA GLY A 32 20.01 -2.26 -14.48
C GLY A 32 20.31 -3.70 -14.88
N ASP A 33 21.58 -3.94 -15.20
CA ASP A 33 22.10 -5.23 -15.63
C ASP A 33 22.62 -6.02 -14.43
N VAL A 34 22.44 -7.34 -14.44
CA VAL A 34 22.94 -8.25 -13.40
C VAL A 34 24.07 -9.09 -13.98
N PHE A 35 25.20 -9.13 -13.29
CA PHE A 35 26.39 -9.87 -13.67
C PHE A 35 26.68 -10.96 -12.64
N LEU A 36 27.12 -12.13 -13.11
CA LEU A 36 27.88 -13.03 -12.27
C LEU A 36 29.25 -12.37 -12.02
N ALA A 37 29.70 -12.34 -10.77
CA ALA A 37 31.01 -11.85 -10.41
C ALA A 37 31.68 -12.76 -9.39
N SER A 38 32.99 -12.61 -9.28
CA SER A 38 33.78 -13.15 -8.19
C SER A 38 34.15 -12.03 -7.24
N ALA A 39 33.83 -12.17 -5.96
CA ALA A 39 34.09 -11.17 -4.94
C ALA A 39 34.94 -11.75 -3.80
N ARG A 40 35.92 -10.97 -3.33
CA ARG A 40 36.78 -11.35 -2.20
C ARG A 40 36.23 -10.76 -0.89
N PHE A 41 35.92 -11.62 0.06
CA PHE A 41 35.48 -11.26 1.41
C PHE A 41 36.40 -11.95 2.44
N GLN A 42 37.03 -11.19 3.35
CA GLN A 42 37.88 -11.74 4.41
C GLN A 42 38.88 -12.81 3.88
N SER A 43 39.53 -12.50 2.76
CA SER A 43 40.49 -13.39 2.05
C SER A 43 39.90 -14.64 1.39
N GLN A 44 38.57 -14.84 1.40
CA GLN A 44 37.89 -15.90 0.65
C GLN A 44 37.25 -15.34 -0.62
N GLU A 45 37.41 -16.04 -1.74
CA GLU A 45 36.76 -15.70 -3.01
C GLU A 45 35.42 -16.45 -3.10
N ARG A 46 34.34 -15.74 -3.43
CA ARG A 46 32.99 -16.31 -3.56
C ARG A 46 32.31 -15.76 -4.82
N GLN A 47 31.51 -16.59 -5.46
CA GLN A 47 30.66 -16.13 -6.55
C GLN A 47 29.44 -15.38 -6.00
N VAL A 48 29.11 -14.27 -6.65
CA VAL A 48 28.03 -13.37 -6.26
C VAL A 48 27.28 -12.85 -7.48
N ALA A 49 26.04 -12.41 -7.26
CA ALA A 49 25.32 -11.62 -8.23
C ALA A 49 25.60 -10.12 -7.99
N VAL A 50 25.94 -9.39 -9.05
CA VAL A 50 26.21 -7.95 -9.00
C VAL A 50 25.24 -7.22 -9.89
N LYS A 51 24.33 -6.47 -9.27
CA LYS A 51 23.39 -5.62 -9.97
C LYS A 51 23.97 -4.22 -10.14
N MET A 52 24.26 -3.87 -11.38
CA MET A 52 24.79 -2.57 -11.74
C MET A 52 23.64 -1.63 -12.07
N LEU A 53 23.40 -0.66 -11.19
CA LEU A 53 22.32 0.30 -11.32
C LEU A 53 22.56 1.24 -12.52
N PRO A 54 21.51 1.85 -13.09
CA PRO A 54 21.66 2.88 -14.11
C PRO A 54 22.57 4.01 -13.63
N LEU A 55 23.16 4.76 -14.57
CA LEU A 55 24.00 5.90 -14.23
C LEU A 55 23.19 6.90 -13.42
N VAL A 56 23.65 7.18 -12.19
CA VAL A 56 23.03 8.12 -11.27
C VAL A 56 23.88 9.40 -11.32
N GLY A 57 23.23 10.57 -11.33
CA GLY A 57 23.94 11.84 -11.14
C GLY A 57 24.76 11.80 -9.84
N SER A 58 25.96 12.37 -9.84
CA SER A 58 26.89 12.33 -8.70
C SER A 58 26.25 12.84 -7.41
N GLU A 59 25.39 13.85 -7.51
CA GLU A 59 24.66 14.45 -6.39
C GLU A 59 23.69 13.47 -5.70
N MET A 60 23.18 12.46 -6.40
CA MET A 60 22.22 11.51 -5.82
C MET A 60 22.86 10.21 -5.35
N ILE A 61 24.13 9.95 -5.69
CA ILE A 61 24.82 8.73 -5.26
C ILE A 61 24.82 8.62 -3.73
N GLU A 62 25.14 9.71 -3.02
CA GLU A 62 25.13 9.73 -1.55
C GLU A 62 23.74 9.42 -0.98
N THR A 63 22.68 9.98 -1.58
CA THR A 63 21.29 9.70 -1.16
C THR A 63 20.92 8.24 -1.39
N VAL A 64 21.31 7.66 -2.53
CA VAL A 64 21.08 6.25 -2.86
C VAL A 64 21.83 5.34 -1.90
N LEU A 65 23.10 5.63 -1.61
CA LEU A 65 23.92 4.85 -0.67
C LEU A 65 23.35 4.90 0.76
N ARG A 66 22.99 6.10 1.24
CA ARG A 66 22.37 6.25 2.57
C ARG A 66 21.06 5.46 2.70
N ARG A 67 20.22 5.49 1.66
CA ARG A 67 18.97 4.70 1.62
C ARG A 67 19.25 3.20 1.55
N PHE A 68 20.28 2.80 0.80
CA PHE A 68 20.71 1.41 0.72
C PHE A 68 21.17 0.90 2.08
N ASP A 69 22.00 1.66 2.80
CA ASP A 69 22.50 1.27 4.13
C ASP A 69 21.36 1.09 5.13
N ALA A 70 20.39 2.02 5.14
CA ALA A 70 19.21 1.90 5.99
C ALA A 70 18.38 0.64 5.65
N ALA A 71 18.17 0.36 4.35
CA ALA A 71 17.43 -0.82 3.91
C ALA A 71 18.20 -2.12 4.24
N LEU A 72 19.51 -2.15 4.01
CA LEU A 72 20.37 -3.28 4.32
C LEU A 72 20.34 -3.59 5.82
N PHE A 73 20.51 -2.56 6.66
CA PHE A 73 20.44 -2.70 8.11
C PHE A 73 19.11 -3.31 8.57
N ALA A 74 17.98 -2.79 8.07
CA ALA A 74 16.66 -3.30 8.40
C ALA A 74 16.47 -4.78 8.02
N CYS A 75 17.08 -5.22 6.90
CA CYS A 75 16.93 -6.57 6.37
C CYS A 75 17.91 -7.61 6.96
N GLN A 76 18.80 -7.23 7.86
CA GLN A 76 19.75 -8.19 8.44
C GLN A 76 19.03 -9.30 9.23
N GLY A 77 19.43 -10.55 8.96
CA GLY A 77 18.93 -11.75 9.65
C GLY A 77 17.62 -12.31 9.09
N LEU A 78 17.05 -11.72 8.03
CA LEU A 78 15.88 -12.27 7.34
C LEU A 78 16.25 -13.56 6.59
N LYS A 79 15.32 -14.51 6.55
CA LYS A 79 15.54 -15.85 6.01
C LYS A 79 14.75 -16.11 4.73
N GLY A 80 13.60 -15.48 4.54
CA GLY A 80 12.80 -15.58 3.31
C GLY A 80 13.21 -14.60 2.20
N VAL A 81 14.36 -13.92 2.35
CA VAL A 81 14.76 -12.77 1.55
C VAL A 81 16.22 -12.88 1.15
N SER A 82 16.55 -12.50 -0.09
CA SER A 82 17.94 -12.36 -0.54
C SER A 82 18.54 -11.04 -0.04
N VAL A 83 19.07 -11.04 1.18
CA VAL A 83 19.71 -9.87 1.78
C VAL A 83 20.99 -9.51 1.02
N PRO A 84 21.17 -8.24 0.58
CA PRO A 84 22.40 -7.81 -0.08
C PRO A 84 23.64 -8.01 0.82
N LEU A 85 24.77 -8.32 0.21
CA LEU A 85 26.06 -8.46 0.90
C LEU A 85 26.74 -7.11 1.12
N GLY A 86 26.43 -6.13 0.29
CA GLY A 86 27.02 -4.81 0.31
C GLY A 86 26.91 -4.08 -1.02
N VAL A 87 27.61 -2.97 -1.13
CA VAL A 87 27.61 -2.07 -2.27
C VAL A 87 29.02 -1.75 -2.72
N SER A 88 29.21 -1.55 -4.02
CA SER A 88 30.48 -1.16 -4.63
C SER A 88 30.23 -0.14 -5.75
N MET A 89 31.29 0.29 -6.42
CA MET A 89 31.24 1.21 -7.55
C MET A 89 32.04 0.67 -8.72
N LYS A 90 31.49 0.78 -9.94
CA LYS A 90 32.20 0.46 -11.17
C LYS A 90 31.82 1.42 -12.28
N ASN A 91 32.80 2.06 -12.91
CA ASN A 91 32.60 3.02 -14.01
C ASN A 91 31.56 4.10 -13.69
N GLY A 92 31.61 4.65 -12.46
CA GLY A 92 30.66 5.66 -12.00
C GLY A 92 29.24 5.14 -11.69
N LYS A 93 29.01 3.83 -11.70
CA LYS A 93 27.72 3.22 -11.37
C LYS A 93 27.76 2.48 -10.03
N VAL A 94 26.70 2.65 -9.25
CA VAL A 94 26.47 1.90 -8.02
C VAL A 94 26.19 0.43 -8.36
N CYS A 95 26.89 -0.46 -7.68
CA CYS A 95 26.79 -1.91 -7.85
C CYS A 95 26.33 -2.55 -6.53
N ILE A 96 25.19 -3.23 -6.53
CA ILE A 96 24.69 -3.95 -5.36
C ILE A 96 25.12 -5.41 -5.49
N LEU A 97 25.79 -5.92 -4.45
CA LEU A 97 26.25 -7.31 -4.38
C LEU A 97 25.25 -8.13 -3.57
N SER A 98 24.92 -9.33 -4.03
CA SER A 98 23.97 -10.24 -3.36
C SER A 98 24.43 -11.69 -3.50
N PRO A 99 23.95 -12.60 -2.62
CA PRO A 99 24.17 -14.03 -2.79
C PRO A 99 23.75 -14.50 -4.19
N LEU A 100 24.48 -15.46 -4.74
CA LEU A 100 24.12 -16.09 -6.00
C LEU A 100 23.08 -17.19 -5.73
N TYR A 101 22.06 -17.23 -6.59
CA TYR A 101 20.99 -18.24 -6.59
C TYR A 101 21.03 -19.01 -7.92
N GLU A 102 20.44 -20.21 -7.96
CA GLU A 102 20.41 -21.07 -9.16
C GLU A 102 19.61 -20.44 -10.30
N GLY A 103 18.62 -19.63 -9.95
CA GLY A 103 17.80 -18.89 -10.91
C GLY A 103 16.68 -18.12 -10.25
N SER A 104 15.62 -17.88 -11.00
CA SER A 104 14.38 -17.28 -10.49
C SER A 104 13.17 -18.06 -10.97
N VAL A 105 12.03 -17.90 -10.28
CA VAL A 105 10.74 -18.45 -10.72
C VAL A 105 10.39 -17.95 -12.12
N GLY A 106 10.67 -16.67 -12.43
CA GLY A 106 10.47 -16.13 -13.78
C GLY A 106 11.35 -16.78 -14.83
N GLY A 107 12.61 -17.09 -14.49
CA GLY A 107 13.50 -17.89 -15.33
C GLY A 107 12.96 -19.30 -15.55
N ARG A 108 12.46 -19.96 -14.49
CA ARG A 108 11.84 -21.29 -14.57
C ARG A 108 10.59 -21.29 -15.46
N LEU A 109 9.69 -20.31 -15.30
CA LEU A 109 8.50 -20.15 -16.14
C LEU A 109 8.88 -20.14 -17.62
N ALA A 110 9.87 -19.32 -18.00
CA ALA A 110 10.29 -19.19 -19.41
C ALA A 110 10.87 -20.47 -20.04
N HIS A 111 11.21 -21.49 -19.25
CA HIS A 111 11.70 -22.78 -19.75
C HIS A 111 10.62 -23.88 -19.75
N LEU A 112 9.43 -23.61 -19.18
CA LEU A 112 8.33 -24.56 -19.14
C LEU A 112 7.48 -24.47 -20.42
N PRO A 113 6.90 -25.59 -20.88
CA PRO A 113 5.84 -25.56 -21.88
C PRO A 113 4.69 -24.68 -21.39
N ASP A 114 4.18 -23.80 -22.26
CA ASP A 114 3.15 -22.78 -21.97
C ASP A 114 3.54 -21.69 -20.95
N ASN A 115 4.81 -21.61 -20.54
CA ASN A 115 5.32 -20.65 -19.56
C ASN A 115 4.59 -20.63 -18.20
N ARG A 116 3.97 -21.75 -17.78
CA ARG A 116 3.14 -21.82 -16.57
C ARG A 116 3.55 -22.93 -15.62
N LEU A 117 3.26 -22.74 -14.34
CA LEU A 117 3.44 -23.74 -13.27
C LEU A 117 2.12 -24.47 -13.00
N SER A 118 2.23 -25.68 -12.44
CA SER A 118 1.06 -26.32 -11.84
C SER A 118 0.53 -25.47 -10.67
N PRO A 119 -0.79 -25.48 -10.38
CA PRO A 119 -1.33 -24.75 -9.22
C PRO A 119 -0.63 -25.13 -7.90
N SER A 120 -0.22 -26.38 -7.74
CA SER A 120 0.50 -26.83 -6.54
C SER A 120 1.88 -26.18 -6.41
N GLU A 121 2.66 -26.11 -7.49
CA GLU A 121 3.97 -25.46 -7.49
C GLU A 121 3.83 -23.94 -7.31
N ALA A 122 2.88 -23.30 -8.00
CA ALA A 122 2.60 -21.88 -7.84
C ALA A 122 2.24 -21.53 -6.39
N LEU A 123 1.44 -22.36 -5.71
CA LEU A 123 1.09 -22.17 -4.30
C LEU A 123 2.26 -22.44 -3.34
N LYS A 124 3.19 -23.34 -3.68
CA LYS A 124 4.44 -23.51 -2.94
C LYS A 124 5.22 -22.19 -2.94
N TYR A 125 5.54 -21.66 -4.12
CA TYR A 125 6.28 -20.40 -4.25
C TYR A 125 5.50 -19.22 -3.66
N ALA A 126 4.18 -19.15 -3.86
CA ALA A 126 3.33 -18.14 -3.23
C ALA A 126 3.49 -18.13 -1.70
N THR A 127 3.56 -19.31 -1.07
CA THR A 127 3.72 -19.44 0.38
C THR A 127 5.10 -18.96 0.84
N ASP A 128 6.16 -19.37 0.15
CA ASP A 128 7.53 -18.97 0.49
C ASP A 128 7.72 -17.46 0.35
N ILE A 129 7.23 -16.88 -0.74
CA ILE A 129 7.27 -15.43 -0.98
C ILE A 129 6.43 -14.67 0.04
N ALA A 130 5.24 -15.17 0.40
CA ALA A 130 4.43 -14.50 1.42
C ALA A 130 5.12 -14.48 2.80
N LYS A 131 5.88 -15.52 3.17
CA LYS A 131 6.71 -15.53 4.38
C LYS A 131 7.82 -14.48 4.29
N GLY A 132 8.55 -14.44 3.18
CA GLY A 132 9.62 -13.47 2.97
C GLY A 132 9.14 -12.02 2.97
N VAL A 133 7.97 -11.75 2.40
CA VAL A 133 7.39 -10.39 2.42
C VAL A 133 6.89 -10.03 3.83
N LEU A 134 6.28 -10.96 4.57
CA LEU A 134 5.90 -10.72 5.96
C LEU A 134 7.13 -10.40 6.83
N GLU A 135 8.25 -11.10 6.62
CA GLU A 135 9.53 -10.81 7.25
C GLU A 135 10.03 -9.39 6.92
N LEU A 136 9.97 -8.95 5.65
CA LEU A 136 10.31 -7.57 5.26
C LEU A 136 9.41 -6.54 5.95
N HIS A 137 8.09 -6.76 5.94
CA HIS A 137 7.12 -5.85 6.53
C HIS A 137 7.32 -5.71 8.05
N SER A 138 7.70 -6.80 8.73
CA SER A 138 8.05 -6.77 10.16
C SER A 138 9.25 -5.88 10.49
N ARG A 139 10.09 -5.58 9.51
CA ARG A 139 11.25 -4.67 9.61
C ARG A 139 10.96 -3.28 9.04
N GLY A 140 9.72 -2.98 8.70
CA GLY A 140 9.34 -1.69 8.12
C GLY A 140 9.73 -1.51 6.66
N VAL A 141 10.07 -2.59 5.94
CA VAL A 141 10.59 -2.53 4.56
C VAL A 141 9.54 -2.99 3.56
N LEU A 142 9.32 -2.21 2.51
CA LEU A 142 8.47 -2.56 1.36
C LEU A 142 9.30 -3.20 0.24
N SER A 143 8.70 -4.15 -0.49
CA SER A 143 9.31 -4.71 -1.69
C SER A 143 9.09 -3.82 -2.92
N LEU A 144 7.83 -3.48 -3.21
CA LEU A 144 7.31 -2.69 -4.35
C LEU A 144 7.61 -3.23 -5.75
N ASN A 145 8.24 -4.40 -5.84
CA ASN A 145 8.65 -5.00 -7.11
C ASN A 145 8.53 -6.53 -7.07
N LEU A 146 7.45 -7.03 -6.47
CA LEU A 146 7.13 -8.46 -6.45
C LEU A 146 6.72 -8.92 -7.85
N LYS A 147 7.51 -9.82 -8.41
CA LYS A 147 7.31 -10.48 -9.70
C LYS A 147 8.12 -11.78 -9.76
N PRO A 148 7.74 -12.77 -10.57
CA PRO A 148 8.45 -14.05 -10.65
C PRO A 148 9.95 -13.93 -10.95
N CYS A 149 10.39 -12.97 -11.76
CA CYS A 149 11.83 -12.75 -12.03
C CYS A 149 12.64 -12.34 -10.79
N ASN A 150 11.97 -11.86 -9.74
CA ASN A 150 12.59 -11.44 -8.48
C ASN A 150 12.38 -12.48 -7.36
N PHE A 151 11.75 -13.61 -7.65
CA PHE A 151 11.62 -14.73 -6.72
C PHE A 151 12.78 -15.69 -6.99
N LEU A 152 13.86 -15.55 -6.22
CA LEU A 152 15.10 -16.28 -6.44
C LEU A 152 15.00 -17.70 -5.90
N LEU A 153 15.59 -18.67 -6.60
CA LEU A 153 15.52 -20.08 -6.25
C LEU A 153 16.87 -20.58 -5.75
N ASP A 154 16.88 -21.16 -4.56
CA ASP A 154 18.05 -21.85 -4.03
C ASP A 154 18.20 -23.27 -4.62
N PRO A 155 19.27 -24.01 -4.30
CA PRO A 155 19.45 -25.40 -4.74
C PRO A 155 18.34 -26.36 -4.26
N SER A 156 17.63 -26.03 -3.17
CA SER A 156 16.50 -26.79 -2.63
C SER A 156 15.18 -26.48 -3.35
N ASN A 157 15.20 -25.58 -4.34
CA ASN A 157 14.05 -25.06 -5.06
C ASN A 157 13.05 -24.31 -4.15
N ASP A 158 13.53 -23.71 -3.07
CA ASP A 158 12.78 -22.80 -2.22
C ASP A 158 12.93 -21.37 -2.73
N ALA A 159 11.86 -20.56 -2.61
CA ALA A 159 11.81 -19.23 -3.19
C ALA A 159 12.10 -18.13 -2.16
N PHE A 160 12.94 -17.17 -2.55
CA PHE A 160 13.38 -16.04 -1.74
C PHE A 160 13.01 -14.72 -2.42
N VAL A 161 12.61 -13.73 -1.62
CA VAL A 161 12.31 -12.38 -2.14
C VAL A 161 13.62 -11.65 -2.49
N GLY A 162 13.87 -11.43 -3.77
CA GLY A 162 14.98 -10.62 -4.28
C GLY A 162 14.53 -9.20 -4.65
N ASP A 163 15.50 -8.32 -4.94
CA ASP A 163 15.27 -6.98 -5.50
C ASP A 163 14.29 -6.08 -4.71
N HIS A 164 14.17 -6.31 -3.40
CA HIS A 164 13.34 -5.54 -2.47
C HIS A 164 13.95 -4.17 -2.18
N ALA A 165 13.13 -3.18 -1.78
CA ALA A 165 13.49 -1.80 -1.47
C ALA A 165 14.17 -0.98 -2.61
N LEU A 166 14.60 -1.62 -3.71
CA LEU A 166 15.24 -0.95 -4.85
C LEU A 166 14.41 0.21 -5.43
N PRO A 167 13.07 0.09 -5.60
CA PRO A 167 12.27 1.21 -6.10
C PRO A 167 12.36 2.47 -5.22
N LEU A 168 12.58 2.31 -3.91
CA LEU A 168 12.63 3.42 -2.96
C LEU A 168 13.99 4.11 -2.90
N LEU A 169 15.07 3.43 -3.31
CA LEU A 169 16.40 4.04 -3.39
C LEU A 169 16.38 5.31 -4.25
N PHE A 170 15.53 5.32 -5.29
CA PHE A 170 15.42 6.40 -6.26
C PHE A 170 14.21 7.33 -6.04
N SER A 171 13.42 7.15 -4.97
CA SER A 171 12.24 8.00 -4.74
C SER A 171 12.63 9.48 -4.62
N GLY A 172 11.95 10.36 -5.35
CA GLY A 172 12.20 11.80 -5.33
C GLY A 172 13.44 12.31 -6.07
N CYS A 173 14.18 11.45 -6.76
CA CYS A 173 15.30 11.87 -7.59
C CYS A 173 14.79 12.49 -8.91
N LYS A 174 14.59 13.82 -8.94
CA LYS A 174 14.06 14.55 -10.12
C LYS A 174 14.96 14.48 -11.37
N SER A 175 16.27 14.30 -11.22
CA SER A 175 17.20 14.16 -12.37
C SER A 175 17.01 12.84 -13.15
N PHE A 176 16.17 11.92 -12.65
CA PHE A 176 15.81 10.68 -13.35
C PHE A 176 14.58 10.79 -14.23
N LEU A 177 13.90 11.95 -14.30
CA LEU A 177 12.69 12.15 -15.09
C LEU A 177 12.87 11.93 -16.60
N ASP A 178 14.11 11.97 -17.11
CA ASP A 178 14.42 11.61 -18.52
C ASP A 178 14.32 10.10 -18.78
N PHE A 179 14.43 9.27 -17.73
CA PHE A 179 14.09 7.86 -17.77
C PHE A 179 12.69 7.67 -17.17
N LYS A 180 11.80 6.98 -17.87
CA LYS A 180 10.46 6.60 -17.35
C LYS A 180 10.59 5.61 -16.19
N PHE A 181 11.10 6.07 -15.05
CA PHE A 181 11.37 5.25 -13.89
C PHE A 181 10.07 5.12 -13.09
N TYR A 182 9.49 3.94 -13.15
CA TYR A 182 8.32 3.58 -12.37
C TYR A 182 8.77 2.99 -11.03
N ILE A 183 8.01 3.26 -9.97
CA ILE A 183 8.22 2.65 -8.65
C ILE A 183 7.72 1.20 -8.74
N GLY A 184 8.53 0.33 -9.34
CA GLY A 184 8.19 -1.06 -9.64
C GLY A 184 8.09 -1.34 -11.15
N THR A 185 7.79 -2.60 -11.48
CA THR A 185 7.59 -3.04 -12.86
C THR A 185 6.12 -2.82 -13.27
N PRO A 186 5.82 -2.07 -14.34
CA PRO A 186 4.45 -1.65 -14.73
C PRO A 186 3.35 -2.69 -14.63
N ASN A 187 3.59 -3.93 -15.10
CA ASN A 187 2.60 -5.01 -15.10
C ASN A 187 2.19 -5.49 -13.70
N TYR A 188 2.92 -5.12 -12.64
CA TYR A 188 2.70 -5.56 -11.26
C TYR A 188 2.42 -4.38 -10.32
N MET A 189 2.39 -3.14 -10.84
CA MET A 189 2.23 -1.95 -10.02
C MET A 189 0.78 -1.77 -9.57
N ALA A 190 0.61 -1.59 -8.27
CA ALA A 190 -0.63 -1.15 -7.67
C ALA A 190 -1.01 0.27 -8.15
N PRO A 191 -2.31 0.63 -8.15
CA PRO A 191 -2.79 1.95 -8.57
C PRO A 191 -2.08 3.14 -7.92
N GLU A 192 -1.72 3.03 -6.63
CA GLU A 192 -1.05 4.07 -5.86
C GLU A 192 0.44 4.27 -6.24
N GLN A 193 1.10 3.25 -6.82
CA GLN A 193 2.52 3.33 -7.25
C GLN A 193 2.71 4.20 -8.50
N TRP A 194 1.68 4.35 -9.33
CA TRP A 194 1.76 5.08 -10.60
C TRP A 194 1.88 6.60 -10.45
N SER A 195 1.41 7.15 -9.33
CA SER A 195 1.38 8.60 -9.09
C SER A 195 1.43 8.86 -7.60
N VAL A 196 2.51 8.47 -6.94
CA VAL A 196 2.63 8.48 -5.46
C VAL A 196 2.29 9.84 -4.85
N GLU A 197 2.75 10.94 -5.44
CA GLU A 197 2.44 12.30 -4.94
C GLU A 197 0.93 12.59 -4.87
N THR A 198 0.15 12.02 -5.79
CA THR A 198 -1.30 12.27 -5.91
C THR A 198 -2.15 11.15 -5.29
N ARG A 199 -1.71 9.90 -5.44
CA ARG A 199 -2.48 8.67 -5.18
C ARG A 199 -1.92 7.81 -4.06
N GLY A 200 -0.66 8.07 -3.65
CA GLY A 200 -0.06 7.46 -2.47
C GLY A 200 -0.77 7.90 -1.20
N PRO A 201 -0.18 7.69 -0.03
CA PRO A 201 1.14 7.10 0.17
C PRO A 201 1.15 5.60 -0.11
N LEU A 202 2.36 5.05 -0.25
CA LEU A 202 2.61 3.62 -0.27
C LEU A 202 2.46 3.06 1.16
N ALA A 203 1.99 1.81 1.24
CA ALA A 203 1.78 1.08 2.50
C ALA A 203 2.15 -0.40 2.31
N PHE A 204 2.19 -1.19 3.39
CA PHE A 204 2.50 -2.63 3.31
C PHE A 204 1.52 -3.38 2.41
N GLU A 205 0.25 -2.98 2.41
CA GLU A 205 -0.76 -3.53 1.53
C GLU A 205 -0.54 -3.22 0.05
N THR A 206 0.34 -2.26 -0.30
CA THR A 206 0.73 -2.03 -1.69
C THR A 206 1.38 -3.28 -2.29
N ASP A 207 2.20 -4.01 -1.52
CA ASP A 207 2.88 -5.21 -2.00
C ASP A 207 1.92 -6.36 -2.35
N SER A 208 0.75 -6.42 -1.71
CA SER A 208 -0.24 -7.48 -1.96
C SER A 208 -0.74 -7.52 -3.40
N TRP A 209 -0.82 -6.37 -4.08
CA TRP A 209 -1.22 -6.27 -5.49
C TRP A 209 -0.19 -6.95 -6.42
N GLY A 210 1.08 -6.58 -6.29
CA GLY A 210 2.16 -7.16 -7.10
C GLY A 210 2.35 -8.66 -6.82
N TYR A 211 2.15 -9.07 -5.57
CA TYR A 211 2.11 -10.48 -5.17
C TYR A 211 0.99 -11.25 -5.90
N ALA A 212 -0.24 -10.72 -5.90
CA ALA A 212 -1.35 -11.36 -6.60
C ALA A 212 -1.14 -11.41 -8.12
N CYS A 213 -0.66 -10.32 -8.74
CA CYS A 213 -0.24 -10.31 -10.14
C CYS A 213 0.78 -11.43 -10.45
N SER A 214 1.74 -11.65 -9.56
CA SER A 214 2.76 -12.69 -9.73
C SER A 214 2.18 -14.09 -9.73
N ILE A 215 1.20 -14.37 -8.87
CA ILE A 215 0.54 -15.68 -8.81
C ILE A 215 -0.32 -15.92 -10.05
N VAL A 216 -1.01 -14.88 -10.54
CA VAL A 216 -1.75 -14.95 -11.81
C VAL A 216 -0.81 -15.30 -12.96
N GLU A 217 0.35 -14.66 -13.08
CA GLU A 217 1.34 -15.02 -14.11
C GLU A 217 1.86 -16.45 -13.94
N MET A 218 2.20 -16.86 -12.71
CA MET A 218 2.70 -18.22 -12.44
C MET A 218 1.71 -19.31 -12.88
N VAL A 219 0.41 -19.12 -12.68
CA VAL A 219 -0.61 -20.14 -12.98
C VAL A 219 -1.07 -20.09 -14.44
N THR A 220 -1.21 -18.89 -15.00
CA THR A 220 -1.73 -18.71 -16.37
C THR A 220 -0.64 -18.76 -17.44
N GLY A 221 0.61 -18.54 -17.05
CA GLY A 221 1.74 -18.31 -17.96
C GLY A 221 1.69 -16.96 -18.68
N LYS A 222 0.71 -16.11 -18.35
CA LYS A 222 0.48 -14.82 -19.00
C LYS A 222 0.72 -13.69 -18.04
N ARG A 223 1.55 -12.73 -18.45
CA ARG A 223 1.81 -11.55 -17.65
C ARG A 223 0.58 -10.65 -17.65
N PRO A 224 0.17 -10.06 -16.50
CA PRO A 224 -0.91 -9.09 -16.48
C PRO A 224 -0.66 -7.94 -17.47
N TRP A 225 -1.63 -7.68 -18.34
CA TRP A 225 -1.51 -6.70 -19.43
C TRP A 225 -0.28 -6.91 -20.32
N GLU A 226 0.01 -8.17 -20.67
CA GLU A 226 0.99 -8.50 -21.70
C GLU A 226 0.74 -7.69 -22.99
N ASP A 227 1.81 -7.34 -23.69
CA ASP A 227 1.82 -6.52 -24.90
C ASP A 227 1.32 -5.08 -24.77
N LYS A 228 1.05 -4.60 -23.54
CA LYS A 228 0.71 -3.19 -23.30
C LYS A 228 1.93 -2.38 -22.93
N THR A 229 2.00 -1.17 -23.48
CA THR A 229 2.96 -0.16 -23.03
C THR A 229 2.61 0.31 -21.61
N PRO A 230 3.59 0.84 -20.84
CA PRO A 230 3.30 1.35 -19.50
C PRO A 230 2.19 2.41 -19.46
N GLN A 231 2.06 3.24 -20.49
CA GLN A 231 1.00 4.25 -20.56
C GLN A 231 -0.38 3.62 -20.77
N GLU A 232 -0.47 2.54 -21.55
CA GLU A 232 -1.72 1.80 -21.73
C GLU A 232 -2.12 1.07 -20.44
N ILE A 233 -1.15 0.50 -19.72
CA ILE A 233 -1.38 -0.13 -18.42
C ILE A 233 -1.89 0.92 -17.43
N TYR A 234 -1.27 2.10 -17.37
CA TYR A 234 -1.77 3.23 -16.57
C TYR A 234 -3.23 3.55 -16.90
N ASN A 235 -3.57 3.65 -18.19
CA ASN A 235 -4.94 3.95 -18.59
C ASN A 235 -5.94 2.87 -18.16
N LEU A 236 -5.56 1.59 -18.24
CA LEU A 236 -6.40 0.46 -17.84
C LEU A 236 -6.57 0.42 -16.32
N VAL A 237 -5.47 0.38 -15.57
CA VAL A 237 -5.48 0.26 -14.11
C VAL A 237 -6.00 1.56 -13.49
N VAL A 238 -5.32 2.67 -13.73
CA VAL A 238 -5.50 3.90 -12.94
C VAL A 238 -6.76 4.68 -13.33
N LEU A 239 -7.13 4.68 -14.62
CA LEU A 239 -8.26 5.47 -15.13
C LEU A 239 -9.53 4.63 -15.31
N LYS A 240 -9.41 3.38 -15.79
CA LYS A 240 -10.56 2.51 -16.06
C LYS A 240 -10.90 1.55 -14.92
N GLY A 241 -10.01 1.38 -13.93
CA GLY A 241 -10.26 0.48 -12.81
C GLY A 241 -10.09 -1.00 -13.17
N ASP A 242 -9.34 -1.31 -14.23
CA ASP A 242 -9.11 -2.67 -14.70
C ASP A 242 -8.24 -3.46 -13.70
N ARG A 243 -8.43 -4.77 -13.61
CA ARG A 243 -7.65 -5.66 -12.75
C ARG A 243 -7.50 -7.05 -13.38
N PRO A 244 -6.44 -7.80 -13.05
CA PRO A 244 -6.27 -9.16 -13.59
C PRO A 244 -7.39 -10.09 -13.15
N SER A 245 -7.77 -11.02 -14.04
CA SER A 245 -8.69 -12.11 -13.69
C SER A 245 -7.96 -13.20 -12.90
N VAL A 246 -8.54 -13.60 -11.78
CA VAL A 246 -7.98 -14.68 -10.95
C VAL A 246 -8.30 -16.05 -11.59
N PRO A 247 -7.32 -16.96 -11.74
CA PRO A 247 -7.51 -18.25 -12.40
C PRO A 247 -8.48 -19.17 -11.64
N SER A 248 -9.45 -19.74 -12.35
CA SER A 248 -10.46 -20.63 -11.78
C SER A 248 -9.90 -21.98 -11.30
N GLU A 249 -8.70 -22.34 -11.73
CA GLU A 249 -7.98 -23.55 -11.34
C GLU A 249 -7.49 -23.51 -9.89
N LEU A 250 -7.42 -22.33 -9.28
CA LEU A 250 -7.02 -22.16 -7.89
C LEU A 250 -8.15 -22.56 -6.94
N PRO A 251 -7.87 -23.00 -5.70
CA PRO A 251 -8.93 -23.25 -4.73
C PRO A 251 -9.72 -21.97 -4.41
N ALA A 252 -11.04 -22.07 -4.25
CA ALA A 252 -11.92 -20.90 -4.05
C ALA A 252 -11.50 -19.94 -2.92
N ALA A 253 -10.91 -20.45 -1.83
CA ALA A 253 -10.39 -19.60 -0.75
C ALA A 253 -9.18 -18.78 -1.20
N ILE A 254 -8.30 -19.37 -2.03
CA ILE A 254 -7.17 -18.67 -2.62
C ILE A 254 -7.67 -17.65 -3.66
N GLN A 255 -8.68 -18.02 -4.46
CA GLN A 255 -9.24 -17.08 -5.44
C GLN A 255 -9.71 -15.79 -4.76
N ARG A 256 -10.50 -15.91 -3.68
CA ARG A 256 -11.01 -14.76 -2.93
C ARG A 256 -9.90 -13.88 -2.36
N VAL A 257 -8.88 -14.45 -1.72
CA VAL A 257 -7.80 -13.63 -1.15
C VAL A 257 -6.99 -12.92 -2.24
N LEU A 258 -6.82 -13.52 -3.42
CA LEU A 258 -6.18 -12.84 -4.56
C LEU A 258 -7.07 -11.76 -5.17
N GLU A 259 -8.39 -11.96 -5.21
CA GLU A 259 -9.35 -10.92 -5.62
C GLU A 259 -9.30 -9.73 -4.65
N ASP A 260 -9.24 -9.99 -3.34
CA ASP A 260 -9.13 -8.95 -2.31
C ASP A 260 -7.81 -8.18 -2.42
N CYS A 261 -6.71 -8.82 -2.83
CA CYS A 261 -5.44 -8.12 -3.14
C CYS A 261 -5.57 -7.09 -4.29
N PHE A 262 -6.59 -7.21 -5.13
CA PHE A 262 -6.87 -6.26 -6.22
C PHE A 262 -7.87 -5.16 -5.85
N GLU A 263 -8.14 -4.95 -4.56
CA GLU A 263 -8.93 -3.80 -4.11
C GLU A 263 -8.19 -2.48 -4.38
N TYR A 264 -8.91 -1.47 -4.89
CA TYR A 264 -8.31 -0.17 -5.24
C TYR A 264 -7.99 0.69 -4.02
N ASP A 265 -8.75 0.52 -2.95
CA ASP A 265 -8.41 1.06 -1.65
C ASP A 265 -7.53 0.03 -0.95
N TYR A 266 -6.23 0.29 -0.85
CA TYR A 266 -5.28 -0.68 -0.29
C TYR A 266 -5.60 -1.05 1.17
N ARG A 267 -6.36 -0.21 1.90
CA ARG A 267 -6.85 -0.52 3.25
C ARG A 267 -7.81 -1.71 3.28
N ASN A 268 -8.40 -2.07 2.15
CA ASN A 268 -9.28 -3.23 2.02
C ASN A 268 -8.54 -4.50 1.57
N ARG A 269 -7.29 -4.40 1.10
CA ARG A 269 -6.49 -5.56 0.69
C ARG A 269 -5.99 -6.34 1.90
N PRO A 270 -5.86 -7.66 1.87
CA PRO A 270 -5.34 -8.42 3.00
C PRO A 270 -3.85 -8.11 3.26
N ASP A 271 -3.44 -8.16 4.53
CA ASP A 271 -2.03 -8.19 4.90
C ASP A 271 -1.42 -9.59 4.64
N PHE A 272 -0.09 -9.70 4.72
CA PHE A 272 0.57 -10.98 4.45
C PHE A 272 0.33 -12.06 5.52
N ARG A 273 -0.13 -11.69 6.72
CA ARG A 273 -0.55 -12.68 7.75
C ARG A 273 -1.85 -13.36 7.32
N GLN A 274 -2.83 -12.57 6.87
CA GLN A 274 -4.10 -13.07 6.36
C GLN A 274 -3.91 -13.92 5.09
N ILE A 275 -3.02 -13.49 4.19
CA ILE A 275 -2.65 -14.24 2.98
C ILE A 275 -2.06 -15.60 3.36
N LEU A 276 -1.06 -15.63 4.25
CA LEU A 276 -0.41 -16.87 4.70
C LEU A 276 -1.38 -17.82 5.40
N ALA A 277 -2.23 -17.30 6.28
CA ALA A 277 -3.27 -18.09 6.94
C ALA A 277 -4.17 -18.78 5.90
N THR A 278 -4.54 -18.07 4.83
CA THR A 278 -5.38 -18.61 3.75
C THR A 278 -4.68 -19.69 2.93
N LEU A 279 -3.40 -19.48 2.58
CA LEU A 279 -2.59 -20.45 1.82
C LEU A 279 -2.37 -21.76 2.58
N THR A 280 -2.16 -21.65 3.89
CA THR A 280 -1.82 -22.80 4.75
C THR A 280 -3.06 -23.53 5.27
N SER A 281 -4.23 -22.87 5.38
CA SER A 281 -5.49 -23.42 5.92
C SER A 281 -5.95 -24.75 5.30
N LYS A 282 -5.59 -25.07 4.05
CA LYS A 282 -5.87 -26.38 3.42
C LYS A 282 -4.70 -27.38 3.44
N GLN A 283 -3.47 -26.90 3.65
CA GLN A 283 -2.29 -27.73 3.88
C GLN A 283 -2.17 -28.14 5.36
N THR A 284 -2.97 -27.53 6.24
CA THR A 284 -2.99 -27.76 7.66
C THR A 284 -3.77 -29.02 8.07
N LYS A 285 -3.11 -30.18 7.90
CA LYS A 285 -2.88 -31.11 9.04
C LYS A 285 -1.73 -30.61 9.95
N ILE A 286 -1.33 -29.35 9.81
CA ILE A 286 -0.13 -28.68 10.32
C ILE A 286 -0.58 -27.34 10.92
N GLY A 287 -0.90 -27.32 12.21
CA GLY A 287 -1.24 -26.09 12.94
C GLY A 287 -0.04 -25.16 13.00
N LEU A 288 -0.21 -23.94 12.50
CA LEU A 288 0.74 -22.86 12.72
C LEU A 288 0.33 -22.14 14.01
N VAL A 289 1.15 -22.27 15.05
CA VAL A 289 1.12 -21.38 16.22
C VAL A 289 2.10 -20.26 15.94
N ILE A 290 1.60 -19.03 15.84
CA ILE A 290 2.44 -17.82 15.80
C ILE A 290 2.61 -17.38 17.24
N GLU A 291 3.75 -17.68 17.85
CA GLU A 291 4.16 -17.09 19.12
C GLU A 291 4.92 -15.78 18.81
N GLU A 292 4.38 -14.67 19.30
CA GLU A 292 5.09 -13.39 19.37
C GLU A 292 5.99 -13.44 20.60
N ASP A 293 7.32 -13.40 20.41
CA ASP A 293 8.30 -13.16 21.48
C ASP A 293 9.21 -12.01 21.04
N ASP A 294 9.64 -11.19 22.01
CA ASP A 294 10.08 -9.78 21.87
C ASP A 294 11.38 -9.54 21.07
N SER A 295 11.84 -10.50 20.26
CA SER A 295 12.98 -10.26 19.37
C SER A 295 13.01 -11.06 18.06
N HIS A 296 12.20 -12.12 17.87
CA HIS A 296 12.18 -12.88 16.61
C HIS A 296 10.87 -13.64 16.39
N VAL A 297 10.28 -13.54 15.19
CA VAL A 297 9.23 -14.46 14.73
C VAL A 297 9.86 -15.84 14.54
N ARG A 298 9.67 -16.76 15.49
CA ARG A 298 10.07 -18.17 15.35
C ARG A 298 8.88 -19.01 14.91
N VAL A 299 8.88 -19.43 13.65
CA VAL A 299 7.97 -20.48 13.17
C VAL A 299 8.53 -21.83 13.61
N ARG A 300 7.92 -22.47 14.62
CA ARG A 300 8.25 -23.84 15.04
C ARG A 300 7.06 -24.75 14.77
N LEU A 301 7.33 -25.98 14.28
CA LEU A 301 6.31 -27.02 14.07
C LEU A 301 6.06 -27.77 15.39
N PRO A 302 4.86 -27.72 15.99
CA PRO A 302 4.53 -28.60 17.11
C PRO A 302 4.13 -30.00 16.60
N ARG A 303 4.68 -31.04 17.22
CA ARG A 303 4.12 -32.40 17.10
C ARG A 303 2.94 -32.51 18.08
N GLN A 304 1.80 -32.94 17.53
CA GLN A 304 0.62 -33.49 18.21
C GLN A 304 -0.19 -32.54 19.11
N GLN A 305 -1.29 -32.00 18.58
CA GLN A 305 -2.66 -32.36 18.97
C GLN A 305 -3.65 -31.65 18.03
N ILE A 306 -4.41 -32.45 17.28
CA ILE A 306 -5.41 -31.97 16.33
C ILE A 306 -6.76 -32.03 17.04
N GLN A 307 -7.34 -30.86 17.32
CA GLN A 307 -8.79 -30.72 17.41
C GLN A 307 -9.23 -29.51 16.58
N SER A 308 -10.36 -29.69 15.93
CA SER A 308 -10.94 -28.90 14.85
C SER A 308 -11.16 -27.43 15.21
N TYR A 309 -10.44 -26.51 14.56
CA TYR A 309 -10.78 -25.08 14.62
C TYR A 309 -12.16 -24.82 14.01
N SER A 310 -13.00 -24.09 14.74
CA SER A 310 -14.34 -23.70 14.33
C SER A 310 -14.31 -22.63 13.22
N ARG A 311 -15.48 -22.36 12.63
CA ARG A 311 -15.65 -21.32 11.60
C ARG A 311 -15.36 -19.92 12.15
N GLU A 312 -15.49 -19.71 13.46
CA GLU A 312 -15.15 -18.46 14.13
C GLU A 312 -13.63 -18.26 14.26
N SER A 313 -12.81 -19.27 14.56
CA SER A 313 -11.35 -19.09 14.74
C SER A 313 -10.63 -18.59 13.47
N ARG A 314 -11.23 -18.85 12.30
CA ARG A 314 -10.79 -18.27 11.03
C ARG A 314 -11.00 -16.76 10.96
N LYS A 315 -12.01 -16.19 11.64
CA LYS A 315 -12.26 -14.74 11.67
C LYS A 315 -11.18 -13.99 12.45
N LEU A 316 -10.64 -14.58 13.52
CA LEU A 316 -9.59 -13.96 14.33
C LEU A 316 -8.26 -13.85 13.55
N CYS A 317 -7.91 -14.87 12.75
CA CYS A 317 -6.76 -14.81 11.83
C CYS A 317 -6.96 -13.86 10.63
N LEU A 318 -8.20 -13.40 10.40
CA LEU A 318 -8.58 -12.49 9.32
C LEU A 318 -8.63 -11.03 9.78
N TRP A 319 -8.06 -10.71 10.94
CA TRP A 319 -7.94 -9.33 11.38
C TRP A 319 -6.58 -8.77 11.01
N LYS A 320 -6.59 -7.64 10.30
CA LYS A 320 -5.35 -6.91 9.96
C LYS A 320 -4.53 -6.52 11.17
N ASN A 321 -5.19 -6.16 12.27
CA ASN A 321 -4.59 -5.86 13.56
C ASN A 321 -5.41 -6.58 14.66
N PRO A 322 -5.04 -7.81 15.07
CA PRO A 322 -5.68 -8.48 16.20
C PRO A 322 -5.52 -7.64 17.47
N LEU A 323 -6.61 -7.46 18.22
CA LEU A 323 -6.56 -6.77 19.51
C LEU A 323 -5.68 -7.55 20.49
N GLN A 324 -5.00 -6.81 21.37
CA GLN A 324 -4.14 -7.32 22.43
C GLN A 324 -4.48 -6.65 23.77
N ALA A 325 -4.09 -7.30 24.87
CA ALA A 325 -4.19 -6.68 26.18
C ALA A 325 -3.36 -5.38 26.22
N GLY A 326 -3.93 -4.32 26.76
CA GLY A 326 -3.37 -2.97 26.77
C GLY A 326 -3.84 -2.08 25.61
N ASP A 327 -4.46 -2.63 24.57
CA ASP A 327 -4.97 -1.82 23.45
C ASP A 327 -6.09 -0.88 23.91
N HIS A 328 -6.02 0.36 23.46
CA HIS A 328 -7.09 1.33 23.62
C HIS A 328 -8.13 1.16 22.51
N VAL A 329 -9.38 0.95 22.89
CA VAL A 329 -10.48 0.64 21.97
C VAL A 329 -11.70 1.50 22.21
N THR A 330 -12.50 1.66 21.15
CA THR A 330 -13.85 2.19 21.22
C THR A 330 -14.83 1.32 20.45
N VAL A 331 -16.12 1.55 20.68
CA VAL A 331 -17.19 0.81 20.02
C VAL A 331 -17.35 1.34 18.60
N LYS A 332 -17.29 0.44 17.61
CA LYS A 332 -17.52 0.81 16.21
C LYS A 332 -18.89 1.45 16.04
N LYS A 333 -18.97 2.48 15.20
CA LYS A 333 -20.25 3.09 14.81
C LYS A 333 -21.23 2.10 14.16
N SER A 334 -20.72 1.01 13.59
CA SER A 334 -21.50 -0.07 12.98
C SER A 334 -21.91 -1.19 13.94
N ALA A 335 -21.49 -1.14 15.22
CA ALA A 335 -21.81 -2.15 16.21
C ALA A 335 -23.32 -2.25 16.48
N ARG A 336 -23.79 -3.44 16.86
CA ARG A 336 -25.21 -3.71 17.07
C ARG A 336 -25.68 -3.05 18.37
N ARG A 337 -26.56 -2.04 18.28
CA ARG A 337 -27.07 -1.26 19.43
C ARG A 337 -27.62 -2.11 20.60
N GLY A 338 -28.11 -3.33 20.35
CA GLY A 338 -28.65 -4.21 21.38
C GLY A 338 -27.60 -4.76 22.38
N CYS A 339 -26.33 -4.85 21.97
CA CYS A 339 -25.23 -5.37 22.80
C CYS A 339 -24.67 -4.33 23.79
N TRP A 340 -25.10 -3.06 23.67
CA TRP A 340 -24.50 -1.90 24.34
C TRP A 340 -25.57 -1.09 25.06
N ARG A 341 -26.22 -1.67 26.09
CA ARG A 341 -27.37 -1.04 26.77
C ARG A 341 -27.01 0.21 27.59
N TYR A 342 -25.75 0.35 28.04
CA TYR A 342 -25.32 1.45 28.93
C TYR A 342 -24.00 2.13 28.54
N THR A 343 -23.30 1.63 27.51
CA THR A 343 -22.01 2.18 27.08
C THR A 343 -22.22 3.03 25.82
N PRO A 344 -21.94 4.35 25.86
CA PRO A 344 -22.10 5.19 24.69
C PRO A 344 -21.09 4.80 23.60
N HIS A 345 -21.44 4.98 22.32
CA HIS A 345 -20.61 4.55 21.18
C HIS A 345 -19.29 5.33 21.02
N ASN A 346 -19.04 6.33 21.85
CA ASN A 346 -17.77 7.05 21.96
C ASN A 346 -17.03 6.73 23.26
N ALA A 347 -17.47 5.73 24.02
CA ALA A 347 -16.75 5.29 25.19
C ALA A 347 -15.44 4.66 24.76
N GLU A 348 -14.36 5.09 25.41
CA GLU A 348 -13.06 4.48 25.28
C GLU A 348 -12.85 3.50 26.43
N GLY A 349 -12.15 2.42 26.14
CA GLY A 349 -11.78 1.40 27.10
C GLY A 349 -10.43 0.80 26.78
N VAL A 350 -9.91 0.02 27.72
CA VAL A 350 -8.67 -0.71 27.56
C VAL A 350 -8.98 -2.20 27.52
N VAL A 351 -8.45 -2.90 26.52
CA VAL A 351 -8.53 -4.35 26.45
C VAL A 351 -7.73 -4.92 27.61
N VAL A 352 -8.39 -5.70 28.47
CA VAL A 352 -7.77 -6.36 29.61
C VAL A 352 -7.30 -7.75 29.22
N GLU A 353 -8.09 -8.45 28.41
CA GLU A 353 -7.84 -9.84 28.04
C GLU A 353 -8.42 -10.14 26.66
N VAL A 354 -7.74 -11.04 25.93
CA VAL A 354 -8.17 -11.54 24.63
C VAL A 354 -8.16 -13.07 24.69
N ASP A 355 -9.34 -13.67 24.74
CA ASP A 355 -9.50 -15.11 24.63
C ASP A 355 -9.54 -15.47 23.13
N ARG A 356 -8.44 -16.09 22.67
CA ARG A 356 -8.30 -16.48 21.26
C ARG A 356 -9.02 -17.78 20.92
N GLU A 357 -9.35 -18.60 21.92
CA GLU A 357 -10.07 -19.87 21.72
C GLU A 357 -11.56 -19.59 21.53
N GLU A 358 -12.14 -18.79 22.43
CA GLU A 358 -13.56 -18.41 22.40
C GLU A 358 -13.84 -17.17 21.53
N ILE A 359 -12.79 -16.44 21.11
CA ILE A 359 -12.87 -15.24 20.24
C ILE A 359 -13.68 -14.14 20.92
N VAL A 360 -13.35 -13.95 22.19
CA VAL A 360 -13.99 -13.01 23.08
C VAL A 360 -12.92 -12.06 23.61
N VAL A 361 -13.26 -10.79 23.73
CA VAL A 361 -12.39 -9.80 24.37
C VAL A 361 -13.09 -9.19 25.58
N ARG A 362 -12.29 -8.97 26.62
CA ARG A 362 -12.71 -8.29 27.84
C ARG A 362 -12.14 -6.89 27.86
N VAL A 363 -13.01 -5.91 27.99
CA VAL A 363 -12.65 -4.49 27.90
C VAL A 363 -13.12 -3.75 29.15
N LYS A 364 -12.21 -2.98 29.76
CA LYS A 364 -12.53 -2.05 30.82
C LYS A 364 -12.82 -0.67 30.24
N PHE A 365 -14.09 -0.32 30.10
CA PHE A 365 -14.50 1.02 29.68
C PHE A 365 -14.41 2.02 30.83
N CYS A 366 -13.93 3.23 30.56
CA CYS A 366 -13.82 4.30 31.56
C CYS A 366 -15.17 4.68 32.18
N SER A 367 -16.25 4.51 31.43
CA SER A 367 -17.63 4.83 31.84
C SER A 367 -18.34 3.69 32.58
N SER A 368 -17.69 2.53 32.78
CA SER A 368 -18.30 1.33 33.37
C SER A 368 -17.51 0.79 34.57
N GLN A 369 -18.23 0.37 35.62
CA GLN A 369 -17.61 -0.34 36.74
C GLN A 369 -17.32 -1.82 36.41
N ASP A 370 -18.08 -2.43 35.50
CA ASP A 370 -17.89 -3.81 35.10
C ASP A 370 -17.02 -3.94 33.84
N LEU A 371 -16.39 -5.11 33.70
CA LEU A 371 -15.73 -5.52 32.45
C LEU A 371 -16.81 -5.85 31.42
N TRP A 372 -16.69 -5.24 30.25
CA TRP A 372 -17.48 -5.64 29.09
C TRP A 372 -16.83 -6.87 28.46
N GLU A 373 -17.64 -7.84 28.05
CA GLU A 373 -17.21 -9.04 27.37
C GLU A 373 -18.00 -9.18 26.06
N GLY A 374 -17.33 -9.44 24.95
CA GLY A 374 -18.02 -9.68 23.69
C GLY A 374 -17.10 -9.89 22.50
N SER A 375 -17.73 -9.89 21.31
CA SER A 375 -17.01 -10.11 20.06
C SER A 375 -16.09 -8.93 19.77
N PRO A 376 -14.83 -9.20 19.40
CA PRO A 376 -13.90 -8.13 19.13
C PRO A 376 -14.34 -7.37 17.84
N ASP A 377 -15.13 -7.97 16.94
CA ASP A 377 -15.54 -7.35 15.66
C ASP A 377 -16.33 -6.04 15.86
N GLU A 378 -16.89 -5.84 17.05
CA GLU A 378 -17.63 -4.65 17.45
C GLU A 378 -16.74 -3.48 17.91
N LEU A 379 -15.43 -3.70 18.04
CA LEU A 379 -14.46 -2.74 18.53
C LEU A 379 -13.48 -2.28 17.45
N GLU A 380 -13.01 -1.05 17.58
CA GLU A 380 -11.89 -0.50 16.81
C GLU A 380 -10.88 0.18 17.73
N LEU A 381 -9.61 0.19 17.33
CA LEU A 381 -8.57 0.93 18.04
C LEU A 381 -8.90 2.43 18.06
N VAL A 382 -8.57 3.08 19.17
CA VAL A 382 -8.74 4.53 19.37
C VAL A 382 -7.49 5.11 20.01
N SER A 383 -7.12 6.31 19.58
CA SER A 383 -6.07 7.10 20.21
C SER A 383 -6.54 8.55 20.32
N PHE A 384 -6.74 9.04 21.56
CA PHE A 384 -7.25 10.38 21.85
C PHE A 384 -8.52 10.74 21.06
N GLY A 385 -9.52 9.84 21.02
CA GLY A 385 -10.78 10.05 20.29
C GLY A 385 -10.69 9.98 18.76
N ILE A 386 -9.54 9.60 18.22
CA ILE A 386 -9.28 9.42 16.79
C ILE A 386 -9.27 7.92 16.48
N THR A 387 -10.04 7.51 15.46
CA THR A 387 -10.06 6.12 14.95
C THR A 387 -9.65 6.07 13.47
N VAL A 388 -9.41 4.86 12.97
CA VAL A 388 -9.08 4.64 11.56
C VAL A 388 -10.19 5.17 10.64
N GLY A 389 -9.80 5.90 9.61
CA GLY A 389 -10.72 6.53 8.65
C GLY A 389 -11.17 7.95 9.04
N ASP A 390 -10.88 8.43 10.24
CA ASP A 390 -11.10 9.82 10.59
C ASP A 390 -10.23 10.75 9.74
N TRP A 391 -10.78 11.94 9.45
CA TRP A 391 -10.05 13.01 8.78
C TRP A 391 -9.39 13.89 9.82
N VAL A 392 -8.13 14.24 9.57
CA VAL A 392 -7.31 15.01 10.50
C VAL A 392 -6.60 16.16 9.80
N HIS A 393 -6.40 17.24 10.53
CA HIS A 393 -5.58 18.39 10.15
C HIS A 393 -4.31 18.43 11.01
N ARG A 394 -3.14 18.54 10.38
CA ARG A 394 -1.83 18.61 11.04
C ARG A 394 -1.43 20.04 11.37
N PHE A 395 -1.02 20.31 12.61
CA PHE A 395 -0.67 21.66 13.07
C PHE A 395 0.71 22.14 12.63
N THR A 396 1.71 21.26 12.62
CA THR A 396 3.10 21.61 12.26
C THR A 396 3.58 20.81 11.05
N ASN A 397 4.35 21.48 10.18
CA ASN A 397 5.00 20.85 9.03
C ASN A 397 6.50 20.74 9.32
N GLU A 398 6.88 19.85 10.26
CA GLU A 398 8.28 19.75 10.72
C GLU A 398 9.13 18.72 9.95
N ASP A 399 8.58 17.93 9.02
CA ASP A 399 9.38 16.85 8.44
C ASP A 399 10.19 17.30 7.20
N HIS A 400 11.49 16.98 7.20
CA HIS A 400 12.45 17.33 6.15
C HIS A 400 12.60 16.27 5.04
N HIS A 401 11.64 15.37 4.88
CA HIS A 401 11.75 14.20 3.98
C HIS A 401 10.72 14.18 2.85
N TYR A 402 10.61 15.28 2.10
CA TYR A 402 9.70 15.36 0.96
C TYR A 402 10.46 15.49 -0.36
N SER A 403 10.11 14.62 -1.31
CA SER A 403 10.64 14.53 -2.67
C SER A 403 10.10 15.63 -3.61
N GLY A 404 9.09 16.40 -3.18
CA GLY A 404 8.31 17.29 -4.03
C GLY A 404 7.70 18.51 -3.33
N SER A 405 6.49 18.90 -3.75
CA SER A 405 5.73 19.99 -3.14
C SER A 405 5.38 19.64 -1.67
N ARG A 406 5.32 20.65 -0.78
CA ARG A 406 4.96 20.44 0.64
C ARG A 406 3.68 19.59 0.72
N PRO A 407 3.60 18.54 1.55
CA PRO A 407 2.38 17.74 1.66
C PRO A 407 1.17 18.56 2.10
N SER A 408 -0.02 18.01 1.87
CA SER A 408 -1.26 18.56 2.42
C SER A 408 -1.23 18.49 3.95
N CYS A 409 -1.83 19.49 4.61
CA CYS A 409 -2.05 19.44 6.05
C CYS A 409 -3.31 18.66 6.42
N VAL A 410 -4.12 18.22 5.44
CA VAL A 410 -5.32 17.40 5.66
C VAL A 410 -5.09 15.99 5.15
N GLY A 411 -5.37 15.01 6.00
CA GLY A 411 -5.15 13.59 5.72
C GLY A 411 -6.20 12.70 6.35
N ILE A 412 -6.08 11.40 6.09
CA ILE A 412 -6.97 10.36 6.60
C ILE A 412 -6.13 9.39 7.45
N VAL A 413 -6.65 9.00 8.61
CA VAL A 413 -5.99 8.01 9.49
C VAL A 413 -6.12 6.62 8.89
N HIS A 414 -5.01 5.88 8.79
CA HIS A 414 -4.92 4.56 8.18
C HIS A 414 -4.70 3.46 9.20
N SER A 415 -3.88 3.71 10.21
CA SER A 415 -3.66 2.77 11.30
C SER A 415 -3.33 3.51 12.60
N ILE A 416 -3.50 2.79 13.71
CA ILE A 416 -3.09 3.21 15.04
C ILE A 416 -2.09 2.17 15.52
N GLN A 417 -0.90 2.63 15.88
CA GLN A 417 0.18 1.80 16.43
C GLN A 417 -0.09 1.50 17.90
N ARG A 418 0.56 0.47 18.44
CA ARG A 418 0.35 0.01 19.82
C ARG A 418 0.76 1.04 20.87
N ASP A 419 1.75 1.88 20.55
CA ASP A 419 2.19 3.01 21.36
C ASP A 419 1.23 4.22 21.29
N GLY A 420 0.14 4.10 20.52
CA GLY A 420 -0.86 5.16 20.32
C GLY A 420 -0.50 6.14 19.21
N GLU A 421 0.64 6.00 18.52
CA GLU A 421 0.96 6.81 17.36
C GLU A 421 0.03 6.52 16.18
N LEU A 422 -0.23 7.55 15.37
CA LEU A 422 -1.14 7.47 14.23
C LEU A 422 -0.35 7.40 12.94
N GLN A 423 -0.72 6.47 12.06
CA GLN A 423 -0.31 6.49 10.67
C GLN A 423 -1.37 7.18 9.82
N VAL A 424 -1.00 8.28 9.18
CA VAL A 424 -1.91 9.15 8.44
C VAL A 424 -1.43 9.32 7.01
N ALA A 425 -2.37 9.16 6.08
CA ALA A 425 -2.13 9.42 4.67
C ALA A 425 -2.42 10.88 4.32
N PHE A 426 -1.39 11.60 3.88
CA PHE A 426 -1.49 12.96 3.35
C PHE A 426 -1.18 12.98 1.87
N VAL A 427 -1.86 13.87 1.13
CA VAL A 427 -1.54 14.14 -0.28
C VAL A 427 -0.13 14.71 -0.39
N GLY A 428 0.69 14.20 -1.30
CA GLY A 428 2.09 14.62 -1.48
C GLY A 428 3.11 13.89 -0.60
N CYS A 429 2.69 12.94 0.25
CA CYS A 429 3.60 12.07 0.98
C CYS A 429 3.85 10.76 0.23
N ASP A 430 5.11 10.33 0.18
CA ASP A 430 5.49 9.04 -0.42
C ASP A 430 5.05 7.85 0.44
N MET A 431 5.12 8.03 1.76
CA MET A 431 4.80 7.03 2.79
C MET A 431 3.79 7.58 3.80
N LEU A 432 3.17 6.69 4.57
CA LEU A 432 2.31 7.10 5.68
C LEU A 432 3.11 7.94 6.68
N TRP A 433 2.57 9.11 7.04
CA TRP A 433 3.14 9.92 8.11
C TRP A 433 2.85 9.24 9.44
N THR A 434 3.85 9.11 10.31
CA THR A 434 3.68 8.55 11.65
C THR A 434 3.92 9.65 12.68
N GLY A 435 3.05 9.74 13.68
CA GLY A 435 3.31 10.63 14.80
C GLY A 435 2.17 10.71 15.82
N VAL A 436 2.41 11.51 16.86
CA VAL A 436 1.52 11.57 18.02
C VAL A 436 0.19 12.29 17.72
N PRO A 437 -0.94 11.80 18.28
CA PRO A 437 -2.28 12.38 18.11
C PRO A 437 -2.39 13.85 18.48
N THR A 438 -1.62 14.32 19.47
CA THR A 438 -1.67 15.71 19.95
C THR A 438 -1.22 16.75 18.91
N ARG A 439 -0.57 16.31 17.83
CA ARG A 439 -0.19 17.15 16.67
C ARG A 439 -1.29 17.25 15.60
N LEU A 440 -2.43 16.61 15.85
CA LEU A 440 -3.54 16.48 14.91
C LEU A 440 -4.84 17.02 15.51
N ALA A 441 -5.66 17.63 14.67
CA ALA A 441 -7.05 17.95 14.98
C ALA A 441 -7.97 17.12 14.10
N LYS A 442 -8.95 16.44 14.71
CA LYS A 442 -10.04 15.79 13.96
C LYS A 442 -10.89 16.85 13.26
N ILE A 443 -11.17 16.65 11.97
CA ILE A 443 -11.97 17.56 11.15
C ILE A 443 -13.16 16.84 10.51
N GLN A 444 -14.12 17.62 10.02
CA GLN A 444 -15.28 17.07 9.31
C GLN A 444 -14.85 16.53 7.93
N PRO A 445 -15.13 15.26 7.59
CA PRO A 445 -14.79 14.70 6.29
C PRO A 445 -15.61 15.33 5.16
N LEU A 446 -14.96 15.53 4.01
CA LEU A 446 -15.63 15.77 2.74
C LEU A 446 -16.27 14.48 2.22
N ARG A 447 -17.31 14.61 1.40
CA ARG A 447 -18.11 13.49 0.89
C ARG A 447 -18.30 13.59 -0.61
N VAL A 448 -18.32 12.42 -1.26
CA VAL A 448 -18.69 12.29 -2.67
C VAL A 448 -20.07 12.93 -2.91
N GLY A 449 -20.21 13.64 -4.02
CA GLY A 449 -21.41 14.37 -4.41
C GLY A 449 -21.44 15.83 -3.94
N GLN A 450 -20.60 16.22 -2.97
CA GLN A 450 -20.50 17.63 -2.55
C GLN A 450 -19.88 18.50 -3.64
N MET A 451 -20.32 19.76 -3.69
CA MET A 451 -19.72 20.79 -4.54
C MET A 451 -18.67 21.55 -3.73
N VAL A 452 -17.49 21.69 -4.30
CA VAL A 452 -16.38 22.44 -3.71
C VAL A 452 -15.86 23.49 -4.68
N ARG A 453 -15.20 24.50 -4.13
CA ARG A 453 -14.41 25.48 -4.88
C ARG A 453 -13.05 25.65 -4.25
N LEU A 454 -12.07 26.08 -5.04
CA LEU A 454 -10.76 26.47 -4.53
C LEU A 454 -10.91 27.65 -3.57
N SER A 455 -10.34 27.52 -2.37
CA SER A 455 -10.36 28.54 -1.33
C SER A 455 -9.63 29.81 -1.79
N CYS A 456 -10.00 30.97 -1.23
CA CYS A 456 -9.39 32.24 -1.64
C CYS A 456 -7.87 32.28 -1.40
N CYS A 457 -7.40 31.70 -0.30
CA CYS A 457 -5.98 31.62 0.07
C CYS A 457 -5.17 30.69 -0.85
N ALA A 458 -5.80 29.69 -1.47
CA ALA A 458 -5.12 28.77 -2.38
C ALA A 458 -5.13 29.23 -3.85
N ARG A 459 -5.82 30.33 -4.19
CA ARG A 459 -5.94 30.79 -5.58
C ARG A 459 -4.62 31.22 -6.22
N GLY A 460 -3.67 31.71 -5.43
CA GLY A 460 -2.35 32.15 -5.92
C GLY A 460 -1.39 31.00 -6.24
N SER A 461 -1.55 29.85 -5.58
CA SER A 461 -0.62 28.72 -5.68
C SER A 461 -1.32 27.36 -5.40
N PRO A 462 -2.28 26.96 -6.25
CA PRO A 462 -2.97 25.68 -6.06
C PRO A 462 -2.00 24.51 -6.28
N ARG A 463 -2.16 23.43 -5.51
CA ARG A 463 -1.35 22.20 -5.68
C ARG A 463 -1.60 21.56 -7.04
N PHE A 464 -2.87 21.51 -7.45
CA PHE A 464 -3.31 20.93 -8.70
C PHE A 464 -3.83 22.01 -9.63
N GLU A 465 -3.79 21.77 -10.93
CA GLU A 465 -4.40 22.64 -11.91
C GLU A 465 -5.93 22.50 -11.93
N TRP A 466 -6.63 23.63 -12.08
CA TRP A 466 -8.10 23.68 -12.13
C TRP A 466 -8.52 24.26 -13.47
N PRO A 467 -9.16 23.47 -14.35
CA PRO A 467 -9.43 23.86 -15.74
C PRO A 467 -10.53 24.93 -15.89
N CYS A 468 -11.37 25.14 -14.86
CA CYS A 468 -12.53 26.03 -14.94
C CYS A 468 -12.27 27.44 -14.40
N LYS A 469 -12.82 28.48 -15.07
CA LYS A 469 -12.78 29.88 -14.60
C LYS A 469 -13.40 30.06 -13.21
N GLU A 470 -14.41 29.26 -12.88
CA GLU A 470 -15.09 29.29 -11.57
C GLU A 470 -14.30 28.57 -10.47
N ARG A 471 -13.25 27.82 -10.83
CA ARG A 471 -12.45 26.99 -9.92
C ARG A 471 -13.32 26.19 -8.94
N SER A 472 -14.37 25.55 -9.48
CA SER A 472 -15.36 24.78 -8.74
C SER A 472 -15.58 23.41 -9.41
N GLY A 473 -15.98 22.41 -8.62
CA GLY A 473 -16.21 21.06 -9.11
C GLY A 473 -17.02 20.20 -8.15
N ARG A 474 -17.60 19.12 -8.67
CA ARG A 474 -18.27 18.09 -7.85
C ARG A 474 -17.26 17.03 -7.46
N ILE A 475 -17.23 16.63 -6.18
CA ILE A 475 -16.46 15.47 -5.73
C ILE A 475 -17.09 14.21 -6.30
N THR A 476 -16.35 13.50 -7.14
CA THR A 476 -16.77 12.23 -7.75
C THR A 476 -16.15 11.03 -7.07
N ARG A 477 -14.94 11.19 -6.53
CA ARG A 477 -14.22 10.18 -5.76
C ARG A 477 -13.32 10.85 -4.74
N ILE A 478 -13.04 10.16 -3.65
CA ILE A 478 -12.04 10.52 -2.65
C ILE A 478 -11.04 9.37 -2.60
N MET A 479 -9.75 9.68 -2.73
CA MET A 479 -8.68 8.70 -2.65
C MET A 479 -8.30 8.38 -1.18
N PRO A 480 -7.60 7.28 -0.89
CA PRO A 480 -7.25 6.89 0.47
C PRO A 480 -6.48 7.95 1.27
N ASN A 481 -5.76 8.87 0.62
CA ASN A 481 -5.07 10.01 1.22
C ASN A 481 -5.91 11.30 1.33
N GLY A 482 -7.20 11.25 1.01
CA GLY A 482 -8.09 12.40 0.99
C GLY A 482 -8.04 13.24 -0.28
N CYS A 483 -7.16 12.94 -1.24
CA CYS A 483 -7.11 13.65 -2.51
C CYS A 483 -8.44 13.49 -3.26
N LEU A 484 -8.98 14.63 -3.72
CA LEU A 484 -10.31 14.70 -4.32
C LEU A 484 -10.21 14.50 -5.83
N VAL A 485 -11.08 13.68 -6.40
CA VAL A 485 -11.29 13.62 -7.85
C VAL A 485 -12.54 14.42 -8.18
N LEU A 486 -12.35 15.52 -8.89
CA LEU A 486 -13.39 16.48 -9.22
C LEU A 486 -13.80 16.34 -10.69
N SER A 487 -15.07 16.63 -10.97
CA SER A 487 -15.56 16.80 -12.34
C SER A 487 -16.29 18.12 -12.49
N SER A 488 -16.40 18.59 -13.74
CA SER A 488 -17.24 19.73 -14.06
C SER A 488 -18.69 19.48 -13.65
N SER A 489 -19.36 20.54 -13.20
CA SER A 489 -20.81 20.56 -12.99
C SER A 489 -21.57 20.58 -14.32
N SER A 490 -20.91 20.96 -15.41
CA SER A 490 -21.48 20.97 -16.75
C SER A 490 -21.48 19.57 -17.34
N TRP A 491 -22.67 19.09 -17.72
CA TRP A 491 -22.87 17.83 -18.44
C TRP A 491 -22.13 17.75 -19.78
N LYS A 492 -21.65 18.89 -20.31
CA LYS A 492 -20.92 18.96 -21.59
C LYS A 492 -19.43 18.62 -21.48
N SER A 493 -18.81 18.69 -20.29
CA SER A 493 -17.39 18.38 -20.10
C SER A 493 -17.22 17.13 -19.24
N LYS A 494 -16.47 16.14 -19.76
CA LYS A 494 -16.06 14.94 -19.02
C LYS A 494 -14.69 15.09 -18.34
N GLU A 495 -14.12 16.28 -18.32
CA GLU A 495 -12.82 16.52 -17.71
C GLU A 495 -12.86 16.23 -16.20
N ARG A 496 -11.81 15.55 -15.74
CA ARG A 496 -11.57 15.25 -14.34
C ARG A 496 -10.24 15.85 -13.93
N TRP A 497 -10.19 16.43 -12.73
CA TRP A 497 -8.97 16.98 -12.15
C TRP A 497 -8.90 16.66 -10.65
N PHE A 498 -7.74 16.91 -10.06
CA PHE A 498 -7.49 16.63 -8.65
C PHE A 498 -7.67 17.87 -7.77
N GLY A 499 -8.04 17.67 -6.52
CA GLY A 499 -8.18 18.72 -5.52
C GLY A 499 -7.49 18.33 -4.20
N ASP A 500 -6.72 19.25 -3.64
CA ASP A 500 -6.17 19.10 -2.29
C ASP A 500 -7.29 19.42 -1.28
N PRO A 501 -7.63 18.51 -0.36
CA PRO A 501 -8.68 18.74 0.63
C PRO A 501 -8.41 19.96 1.53
N ALA A 502 -7.16 20.36 1.73
CA ALA A 502 -6.79 21.55 2.49
C ALA A 502 -7.00 22.87 1.73
N GLN A 503 -7.18 22.82 0.41
CA GLN A 503 -7.28 24.00 -0.46
C GLN A 503 -8.69 24.26 -0.97
N VAL A 504 -9.71 23.57 -0.44
CA VAL A 504 -11.08 23.67 -0.92
C VAL A 504 -12.06 24.13 0.16
N GLU A 505 -13.09 24.84 -0.28
CA GLU A 505 -14.25 25.23 0.53
C GLU A 505 -15.50 24.55 -0.02
N LEU A 506 -16.40 24.13 0.88
CA LEU A 506 -17.72 23.64 0.50
C LEU A 506 -18.56 24.80 -0.06
N ILE A 507 -19.21 24.56 -1.20
CA ILE A 507 -20.22 25.45 -1.71
C ILE A 507 -21.53 25.08 -1.01
N GLU A 508 -21.85 25.81 0.06
CA GLU A 508 -23.15 25.67 0.69
C GLU A 508 -24.25 26.04 -0.31
N ARG A 509 -25.15 25.10 -0.58
CA ARG A 509 -26.43 25.45 -1.19
C ARG A 509 -27.13 26.34 -0.18
N LYS A 510 -27.14 27.66 -0.42
CA LYS A 510 -28.05 28.57 0.31
C LYS A 510 -29.43 27.90 0.28
N LYS A 511 -29.91 27.44 1.45
CA LYS A 511 -31.34 27.20 1.64
C LYS A 511 -31.96 28.58 1.44
N TYR A 512 -32.47 28.86 0.25
CA TYR A 512 -33.31 30.02 0.04
C TYR A 512 -34.48 29.87 1.01
N ARG A 513 -34.43 30.57 2.15
CA ARG A 513 -35.67 31.07 2.76
C ARG A 513 -36.29 31.91 1.67
N ARG A 514 -37.44 31.47 1.16
CA ARG A 514 -38.31 32.29 0.32
C ARG A 514 -38.73 33.50 1.16
N THR A 515 -37.91 34.54 1.16
CA THR A 515 -38.38 35.91 1.37
C THR A 515 -38.77 36.40 -0.01
N GLY A 516 -40.07 36.55 -0.23
CA GLY A 516 -40.59 37.11 -1.46
C GLY A 516 -40.02 38.51 -1.66
N ASN A 517 -39.20 38.67 -2.69
CA ASN A 517 -39.02 39.89 -3.49
C ASN A 517 -37.85 39.76 -4.47
N ASP A 518 -37.71 38.61 -5.14
CA ASP A 518 -36.85 38.48 -6.32
C ASP A 518 -37.55 37.58 -7.35
N LEU A 519 -38.65 38.09 -7.91
CA LEU A 519 -39.48 37.41 -8.91
C LEU A 519 -39.26 37.96 -10.33
N LEU A 520 -38.05 38.43 -10.66
CA LEU A 520 -37.77 38.96 -12.02
C LEU A 520 -36.44 38.50 -12.64
N SER A 521 -35.62 37.68 -11.97
CA SER A 521 -34.43 37.07 -12.59
C SER A 521 -34.53 35.55 -12.80
N SER A 522 -35.61 34.90 -12.33
CA SER A 522 -35.83 33.45 -12.44
C SER A 522 -36.65 33.00 -13.66
N LEU A 523 -36.98 33.89 -14.59
CA LEU A 523 -37.85 33.57 -15.74
C LEU A 523 -37.12 33.08 -17.01
N HIS A 524 -35.80 32.92 -17.00
CA HIS A 524 -35.07 32.37 -18.16
C HIS A 524 -34.57 30.92 -18.03
N TRP A 525 -34.83 30.22 -16.92
CA TRP A 525 -34.33 28.84 -16.71
C TRP A 525 -35.39 27.82 -16.27
N GLY A 526 -36.66 28.01 -16.68
CA GLY A 526 -37.77 27.17 -16.20
C GLY A 526 -38.83 26.71 -17.20
N LEU A 527 -38.70 27.00 -18.51
CA LEU A 527 -39.76 26.71 -19.49
C LEU A 527 -39.32 26.00 -20.78
N MET A 528 -38.24 25.22 -20.74
CA MET A 528 -38.01 24.20 -21.78
C MET A 528 -37.78 22.83 -21.14
N ASN A 529 -38.70 21.91 -21.46
CA ASN A 529 -38.84 20.50 -21.05
C ASN A 529 -39.44 20.21 -19.67
N PRO A 530 -40.78 20.38 -19.57
CA PRO A 530 -41.63 19.19 -19.55
C PRO A 530 -42.85 19.24 -20.51
N MET A 531 -42.80 20.00 -21.62
CA MET A 531 -43.85 19.95 -22.66
C MET A 531 -43.60 18.91 -23.78
N VAL A 532 -42.38 18.37 -23.91
CA VAL A 532 -42.08 17.40 -24.99
C VAL A 532 -42.57 15.98 -24.67
N PHE A 533 -42.82 15.64 -23.41
CA PHE A 533 -43.42 14.34 -23.04
C PHE A 533 -44.96 14.35 -23.08
N ALA A 534 -45.61 15.53 -23.06
CA ALA A 534 -47.07 15.65 -23.10
C ALA A 534 -47.63 15.75 -24.54
N LEU A 535 -46.82 16.15 -25.53
CA LEU A 535 -47.23 16.18 -26.94
C LEU A 535 -47.02 14.85 -27.69
N GLY A 536 -46.14 13.96 -27.19
CA GLY A 536 -45.95 12.62 -27.77
C GLY A 536 -47.06 11.62 -27.46
N VAL A 537 -47.83 11.84 -26.39
CA VAL A 537 -48.93 10.95 -25.97
C VAL A 537 -50.27 11.37 -26.58
N LEU A 538 -50.40 12.62 -27.04
CA LEU A 538 -51.61 13.12 -27.73
C LEU A 538 -51.61 12.87 -29.25
N ALA A 539 -50.45 12.59 -29.86
CA ALA A 539 -50.35 12.27 -31.29
C ALA A 539 -50.63 10.78 -31.63
N GLY A 540 -50.58 9.88 -30.64
CA GLY A 540 -50.88 8.44 -30.84
C GLY A 540 -52.35 8.06 -30.66
N VAL A 541 -53.22 8.99 -30.29
CA VAL A 541 -54.66 8.76 -30.06
C VAL A 541 -55.55 9.47 -31.09
N LEU A 542 -54.96 10.28 -31.99
CA LEU A 542 -55.68 10.96 -33.07
C LEU A 542 -55.30 10.50 -34.50
N LEU A 543 -54.49 9.44 -34.62
CA LEU A 543 -54.23 8.71 -35.88
C LEU A 543 -54.09 7.21 -35.53
N GLY A 544 -55.09 6.34 -35.65
CA GLY A 544 -56.32 6.48 -36.43
C GLY A 544 -56.04 6.41 -37.92
#